data_AF-A0A7S2RTW5-F1
#
_entry.id   AF-A0A7S2RTW5-F1
#
_cell.length_a   1.000
_cell.length_b   1.000
_cell.length_c   1.000
_cell.angle_alpha   90.00
_cell.angle_beta   90.00
_cell.angle_gamma   90.00
#
_symmetry.space_group_name_H-M   'P 1'
#
loop_
_entity.id
_entity.type
_entity.pdbx_description
1 polymer ?
#
loop_
_entity_poly.entity_id
_entity_poly.type
_entity_poly.pdbx_seq_one_letter_code
_entity_poly.pdbx_strand_id
1 'polypeptide(L)'
;DEPTSSKLSLWLAVAVMGLILVSSVAFVAATEPAARRENPDDDEGPPVPKTEFDLVEAICIIAFTVEYLARVLTVWASREEVRPTSINYVIISPKALTSGSTPPRPPPPLGHTLHYITRPMNMIDAIAIIPFYIELASGS
;
A
#
# COMPACT_ATOMS: atom_id res chain seq x y z
N ASP A 1 0.72 26.43 -13.71
CA ASP A 1 1.39 26.24 -15.02
C ASP A 1 2.76 25.64 -14.74
N GLU A 2 3.09 24.37 -14.96
CA GLU A 2 2.56 23.31 -15.83
C GLU A 2 2.04 22.10 -15.02
N PRO A 3 0.93 21.47 -15.44
CA PRO A 3 0.37 20.27 -14.82
C PRO A 3 0.98 19.00 -15.43
N THR A 4 2.31 18.85 -15.39
CA THR A 4 2.99 17.61 -15.82
C THR A 4 3.26 16.72 -14.62
N SER A 5 2.18 16.34 -13.91
CA SER A 5 2.17 15.04 -13.22
C SER A 5 2.46 14.01 -14.30
N SER A 6 3.62 13.36 -14.21
CA SER A 6 4.19 12.55 -15.28
C SER A 6 3.16 11.56 -15.83
N LYS A 7 3.07 11.41 -17.16
CA LYS A 7 2.12 10.44 -17.79
C LYS A 7 2.24 9.04 -17.16
N LEU A 8 3.43 8.70 -16.67
CA LEU A 8 3.72 7.48 -15.91
C LEU A 8 2.94 7.37 -14.58
N SER A 9 2.85 8.44 -13.78
CA SER A 9 2.11 8.41 -12.51
C SER A 9 0.60 8.24 -12.74
N LEU A 10 0.07 8.87 -13.80
CA LEU A 10 -1.30 8.68 -14.22
C LEU A 10 -1.54 7.25 -14.72
N TRP A 11 -0.66 6.71 -15.57
CA TRP A 11 -0.75 5.33 -16.04
C TRP A 11 -0.66 4.32 -14.90
N LEU A 12 0.24 4.51 -13.94
CA LEU A 12 0.31 3.69 -12.73
C LEU A 12 -0.99 3.78 -11.94
N ALA A 13 -1.50 4.99 -11.67
CA ALA A 13 -2.75 5.16 -10.93
C ALA A 13 -3.94 4.48 -11.63
N VAL A 14 -4.03 4.58 -12.96
CA VAL A 14 -5.07 3.91 -13.77
C VAL A 14 -4.88 2.39 -13.73
N ALA A 15 -3.65 1.90 -13.85
CA ALA A 15 -3.35 0.47 -13.79
C ALA A 15 -3.71 -0.14 -12.43
N VAL A 16 -3.36 0.53 -11.35
CA VAL A 16 -3.66 0.12 -9.97
C VAL A 16 -5.16 0.13 -9.72
N MET A 17 -5.85 1.21 -10.12
CA MET A 17 -7.31 1.28 -10.04
C MET A 17 -7.97 0.14 -10.83
N GLY A 18 -7.44 -0.17 -12.02
CA GLY A 18 -7.88 -1.31 -12.83
C GLY A 18 -7.67 -2.64 -12.11
N LEU A 19 -6.50 -2.86 -11.52
CA LEU A 19 -6.18 -4.08 -10.76
C LEU A 19 -7.09 -4.26 -9.54
N ILE A 20 -7.40 -3.19 -8.80
CA ILE A 20 -8.34 -3.23 -7.68
C ILE A 20 -9.74 -3.66 -8.14
N LEU A 21 -10.21 -3.10 -9.26
CA LEU A 21 -11.52 -3.46 -9.82
C LEU A 21 -11.55 -4.91 -10.30
N VAL A 22 -10.54 -5.34 -11.04
CA VAL A 22 -10.43 -6.73 -11.52
C VAL A 22 -10.36 -7.70 -10.36
N SER A 23 -9.56 -7.41 -9.34
CA SER A 23 -9.45 -8.22 -8.12
C SER A 23 -10.78 -8.32 -7.38
N SER A 24 -11.48 -7.19 -7.20
CA SER A 24 -12.78 -7.17 -6.52
C SER A 24 -13.84 -7.96 -7.27
N VAL A 25 -13.89 -7.83 -8.61
CA VAL A 25 -14.82 -8.58 -9.45
C VAL A 25 -14.49 -10.07 -9.44
N ALA A 26 -13.21 -10.45 -9.53
CA ALA A 26 -12.77 -11.83 -9.46
C ALA A 26 -13.15 -12.47 -8.11
N PHE A 27 -12.95 -11.75 -7.00
CA PHE A 27 -13.33 -12.20 -5.67
C PHE A 27 -14.84 -12.43 -5.54
N VAL A 28 -15.65 -11.49 -6.03
CA VAL A 28 -17.12 -11.65 -6.03
C VAL A 28 -17.53 -12.81 -6.95
N ALA A 29 -16.95 -12.91 -8.14
CA ALA A 29 -17.26 -13.98 -9.08
C ALA A 29 -16.88 -15.37 -8.56
N ALA A 30 -15.81 -15.50 -7.75
CA ALA A 30 -15.42 -16.75 -7.10
C ALA A 30 -16.46 -17.25 -6.08
N THR A 31 -17.38 -16.38 -5.62
CA THR A 31 -18.47 -16.79 -4.73
C THR A 31 -19.61 -17.52 -5.46
N GLU A 32 -19.73 -17.34 -6.78
CA GLU A 32 -20.79 -17.95 -7.60
C GLU A 32 -20.62 -19.49 -7.66
N PRO A 33 -21.69 -20.28 -7.48
CA PRO A 33 -21.60 -21.75 -7.53
C PRO A 33 -21.04 -22.28 -8.86
N ALA A 34 -21.36 -21.63 -9.98
CA ALA A 34 -20.87 -22.00 -11.31
C ALA A 34 -19.36 -21.74 -11.52
N ALA A 35 -18.77 -20.89 -10.67
CA ALA A 35 -17.35 -20.56 -10.68
C ALA A 35 -16.52 -21.46 -9.74
N ARG A 36 -17.15 -22.44 -9.08
CA ARG A 36 -16.50 -23.40 -8.21
C ARG A 36 -16.33 -24.76 -8.88
N ARG A 37 -15.33 -25.51 -8.41
CA ARG A 37 -15.03 -26.88 -8.80
C ARG A 37 -15.01 -27.76 -7.56
N GLU A 38 -15.08 -29.06 -7.77
CA GLU A 38 -14.90 -30.06 -6.72
C GLU A 38 -13.48 -29.94 -6.14
N ASN A 39 -13.37 -30.10 -4.81
CA ASN A 39 -12.11 -29.96 -4.12
C ASN A 39 -11.25 -31.21 -4.42
N PRO A 40 -10.08 -31.07 -5.07
CA PRO A 40 -9.24 -32.21 -5.42
C PRO A 40 -8.59 -32.89 -4.20
N ASP A 41 -8.53 -32.20 -3.06
CA ASP A 41 -7.84 -32.68 -1.85
C ASP A 41 -8.81 -33.26 -0.80
N ASP A 42 -10.12 -33.03 -0.95
CA ASP A 42 -11.16 -33.50 -0.05
C ASP A 42 -12.50 -33.67 -0.80
N ASP A 43 -12.83 -34.91 -1.17
CA ASP A 43 -14.06 -35.25 -1.90
C ASP A 43 -15.35 -34.90 -1.13
N GLU A 44 -15.30 -34.81 0.22
CA GLU A 44 -16.44 -34.41 1.06
C GLU A 44 -16.39 -32.91 1.44
N GLY A 45 -15.34 -32.21 1.02
CA GLY A 45 -15.07 -30.82 1.36
C GLY A 45 -15.95 -29.82 0.59
N PRO A 46 -15.99 -28.55 1.04
CA PRO A 46 -16.68 -27.51 0.30
C PRO A 46 -16.01 -27.27 -1.06
N PRO A 47 -16.80 -26.95 -2.12
CA PRO A 47 -16.25 -26.72 -3.44
C PRO A 47 -15.36 -25.47 -3.45
N VAL A 48 -14.20 -25.60 -4.07
CA VAL A 48 -13.14 -24.58 -4.14
C VAL A 48 -13.28 -23.73 -5.42
N PRO A 49 -12.76 -22.50 -5.44
CA PRO A 49 -12.68 -21.71 -6.66
C PRO A 49 -11.94 -22.48 -7.78
N LYS A 50 -12.30 -22.19 -9.03
CA LYS A 50 -11.50 -22.69 -10.16
C LYS A 50 -10.13 -22.02 -10.19
N THR A 51 -9.16 -22.73 -10.73
CA THR A 51 -7.74 -22.33 -10.77
C THR A 51 -7.49 -21.00 -11.50
N GLU A 52 -8.41 -20.56 -12.38
CA GLU A 52 -8.30 -19.24 -13.00
C GLU A 52 -8.41 -18.10 -11.98
N PHE A 53 -9.14 -18.28 -10.89
CA PHE A 53 -9.25 -17.27 -9.82
C PHE A 53 -7.98 -17.19 -8.99
N ASP A 54 -7.35 -18.34 -8.71
CA ASP A 54 -6.07 -18.42 -7.98
C ASP A 54 -4.96 -17.68 -8.76
N LEU A 55 -4.95 -17.80 -10.09
CA LEU A 55 -4.00 -17.07 -10.94
C LEU A 55 -4.22 -15.56 -10.89
N VAL A 56 -5.47 -15.11 -10.94
CA VAL A 56 -5.82 -13.68 -10.86
C VAL A 56 -5.40 -13.11 -9.50
N GLU A 57 -5.68 -13.85 -8.43
CA GLU A 57 -5.27 -13.49 -7.07
C GLU A 57 -3.74 -13.37 -6.96
N ALA A 58 -3.00 -14.38 -7.42
CA ALA A 58 -1.54 -14.37 -7.42
C ALA A 58 -0.94 -13.16 -8.17
N ILE A 59 -1.48 -12.85 -9.36
CA ILE A 59 -1.04 -11.68 -10.13
C ILE A 59 -1.31 -10.38 -9.37
N CYS A 60 -2.49 -10.24 -8.76
CA CYS A 60 -2.86 -9.05 -8.01
C CYS A 60 -1.96 -8.86 -6.78
N ILE A 61 -1.68 -9.94 -6.04
CA ILE A 61 -0.80 -9.91 -4.88
C ILE A 61 0.63 -9.54 -5.28
N ILE A 62 1.17 -10.10 -6.37
CA ILE A 62 2.49 -9.74 -6.88
C ILE A 62 2.53 -8.24 -7.25
N ALA A 63 1.52 -7.74 -7.96
CA ALA A 63 1.46 -6.35 -8.38
C ALA A 63 1.37 -5.38 -7.17
N PHE A 64 0.46 -5.64 -6.22
CA PHE A 64 0.32 -4.83 -5.01
C PHE A 64 1.55 -4.92 -4.10
N THR A 65 2.19 -6.09 -4.00
CA THR A 65 3.44 -6.24 -3.25
C THR A 65 4.55 -5.40 -3.87
N VAL A 66 4.77 -5.50 -5.19
CA VAL A 66 5.80 -4.72 -5.89
C VAL A 66 5.55 -3.22 -5.74
N GLU A 67 4.31 -2.78 -5.90
CA GLU A 67 3.93 -1.39 -5.69
C GLU A 67 4.18 -0.92 -4.25
N TYR A 68 3.71 -1.69 -3.28
CA TYR A 68 3.87 -1.37 -1.86
C TYR A 68 5.35 -1.34 -1.46
N LEU A 69 6.16 -2.30 -1.92
CA LEU A 69 7.60 -2.30 -1.69
C LEU A 69 8.28 -1.11 -2.37
N ALA A 70 7.93 -0.78 -3.61
CA ALA A 70 8.48 0.40 -4.28
C ALA A 70 8.20 1.67 -3.46
N ARG A 71 7.00 1.81 -2.89
CA ARG A 71 6.64 2.91 -1.99
C ARG A 71 7.46 2.93 -0.70
N VAL A 72 7.54 1.80 0.01
CA VAL A 72 8.30 1.69 1.26
C VAL A 72 9.81 1.90 1.02
N LEU A 73 10.33 1.40 -0.09
CA LEU A 73 11.74 1.56 -0.49
C LEU A 73 12.02 2.91 -1.16
N THR A 74 11.06 3.79 -1.36
CA THR A 74 11.33 5.14 -1.88
C THR A 74 11.00 6.23 -0.86
N VAL A 75 10.34 5.89 0.24
CA VAL A 75 9.97 6.86 1.28
C VAL A 75 11.19 7.53 1.90
N TRP A 76 12.31 6.82 2.07
CA TRP A 76 13.55 7.44 2.59
C TRP A 76 14.09 8.54 1.65
N ALA A 77 13.81 8.41 0.36
CA ALA A 77 14.24 9.34 -0.68
C ALA A 77 13.25 10.49 -0.85
N SER A 78 11.98 10.30 -0.44
CA SER A 78 11.02 11.38 -0.31
C SER A 78 11.47 12.29 0.84
N ARG A 79 12.23 13.34 0.51
CA ARG A 79 12.38 14.46 1.41
C ARG A 79 10.99 15.05 1.58
N GLU A 80 10.37 14.79 2.72
CA GLU A 80 9.23 15.58 3.17
C GLU A 80 9.70 17.02 3.10
N GLU A 81 9.18 17.77 2.11
CA GLU A 81 9.39 19.20 2.04
C GLU A 81 9.15 19.70 3.44
N VAL A 82 10.21 20.22 4.03
CA VAL A 82 10.25 20.72 5.39
C VAL A 82 8.98 21.54 5.55
N ARG A 83 8.00 20.99 6.28
CA ARG A 83 6.80 21.75 6.65
C ARG A 83 7.30 23.10 7.11
N PRO A 84 6.61 24.20 6.82
CA PRO A 84 6.97 25.53 7.32
C PRO A 84 6.77 25.60 8.84
N THR A 85 7.24 24.61 9.60
CA THR A 85 7.40 24.60 11.04
C THR A 85 8.36 25.72 11.43
N SER A 86 9.36 26.07 10.62
CA SER A 86 10.16 27.28 10.88
C SER A 86 9.28 28.53 10.84
N ILE A 87 8.52 28.78 9.77
CA ILE A 87 7.67 29.98 9.68
C ILE A 87 6.55 29.99 10.73
N ASN A 88 5.82 28.87 10.91
CA ASN A 88 4.76 28.80 11.92
C ASN A 88 5.29 28.87 13.34
N TYR A 89 6.43 28.27 13.66
CA TYR A 89 7.06 28.39 14.98
C TYR A 89 7.53 29.83 15.25
N VAL A 90 8.07 30.51 14.23
CA VAL A 90 8.47 31.92 14.30
C VAL A 90 7.27 32.85 14.53
N ILE A 91 6.13 32.59 13.88
CA ILE A 91 4.91 33.39 14.04
C ILE A 91 4.24 33.11 15.39
N ILE A 92 4.20 31.86 15.86
CA ILE A 92 3.54 31.46 17.11
C ILE A 92 4.41 31.76 18.35
N SER A 93 5.74 31.86 18.20
CA SER A 93 6.66 32.17 19.29
C SER A 93 7.81 33.07 18.84
N PRO A 94 7.56 34.38 18.67
CA PRO A 94 8.59 35.37 18.32
C PRO A 94 9.72 35.45 19.37
N LYS A 95 9.48 35.02 20.61
CA LYS A 95 10.50 34.93 21.67
C LYS A 95 11.58 33.87 21.40
N ALA A 96 11.28 32.85 20.59
CA ALA A 96 12.25 31.83 20.23
C ALA A 96 13.32 32.36 19.25
N LEU A 97 13.00 33.37 18.44
CA LEU A 97 13.98 34.09 17.60
C LEU A 97 15.02 34.83 18.42
N THR A 98 14.57 35.50 19.48
CA THR A 98 15.44 36.29 20.37
C THR A 98 16.28 35.42 21.31
N SER A 99 15.86 34.17 21.55
CA SER A 99 16.51 33.29 22.53
C SER A 99 17.60 32.39 21.94
N GLY A 100 17.87 32.44 20.62
CA GLY A 100 18.86 31.57 19.98
C GLY A 100 18.54 30.07 20.09
N SER A 101 17.30 29.70 20.39
CA SER A 101 16.88 28.31 20.53
C SER A 101 16.98 27.61 19.18
N THR A 102 17.81 26.58 19.10
CA THR A 102 18.00 25.79 17.89
C THR A 102 16.73 25.02 17.53
N PRO A 103 16.45 24.84 16.22
CA PRO A 103 15.29 24.06 15.80
C PRO A 103 15.38 22.61 16.31
N PRO A 104 14.24 21.96 16.60
CA PRO A 104 14.21 20.58 17.06
C PRO A 104 14.88 19.64 16.05
N ARG A 105 15.64 18.66 16.55
CA ARG A 105 16.34 17.67 15.71
C ARG A 105 15.35 16.89 14.84
N PRO A 106 15.72 16.56 13.59
CA PRO A 106 14.88 15.71 12.76
C PRO A 106 14.72 14.32 13.41
N PRO A 107 13.55 13.68 13.25
CA PRO A 107 13.32 12.33 13.76
C PRO A 107 14.27 11.33 13.10
N PRO A 108 14.54 10.18 13.76
CA PRO A 108 15.37 9.13 13.19
C PRO A 108 14.74 8.59 11.88
N PRO A 109 15.57 8.14 10.91
CA PRO A 109 15.09 7.73 9.58
C PRO A 109 14.07 6.58 9.63
N LEU A 110 14.21 5.64 10.57
CA LEU A 110 13.25 4.55 10.77
C LEU A 110 11.88 5.03 11.28
N GLY A 111 11.85 6.14 12.03
CA GLY A 111 10.60 6.75 12.49
C GLY A 111 9.77 7.30 11.33
N HIS A 112 10.41 7.70 10.24
CA HIS A 112 9.74 8.19 9.05
C HIS A 112 9.07 7.05 8.25
N THR A 113 9.78 5.93 8.07
CA THR A 113 9.22 4.74 7.42
C THR A 113 8.08 4.11 8.24
N LEU A 114 8.22 4.02 9.57
CA LEU A 114 7.16 3.48 10.43
C LEU A 114 5.92 4.38 10.44
N HIS A 115 6.12 5.70 10.44
CA HIS A 115 5.04 6.66 10.29
C HIS A 115 4.37 6.57 8.90
N TYR A 116 5.14 6.25 7.85
CA TYR A 116 4.59 6.05 6.51
C TYR A 116 3.71 4.81 6.42
N ILE A 117 4.16 3.67 6.95
CA ILE A 117 3.40 2.41 6.95
C ILE A 117 2.05 2.56 7.68
N THR A 118 2.03 3.34 8.76
CA THR A 118 0.82 3.60 9.55
C THR A 118 -0.14 4.63 8.95
N ARG A 119 0.16 5.21 7.77
CA ARG A 119 -0.80 6.05 7.05
C ARG A 119 -1.94 5.21 6.50
N PRO A 120 -3.20 5.70 6.58
CA PRO A 120 -4.38 4.90 6.23
C PRO A 120 -4.33 4.34 4.80
N MET A 121 -3.79 5.10 3.85
CA MET A 121 -3.65 4.65 2.45
C MET A 121 -2.69 3.46 2.30
N ASN A 122 -1.55 3.49 3.00
CA ASN A 122 -0.57 2.41 2.93
C ASN A 122 -1.00 1.20 3.78
N MET A 123 -1.80 1.44 4.83
CA MET A 123 -2.34 0.38 5.67
C MET A 123 -3.34 -0.49 4.90
N ILE A 124 -4.15 0.09 4.02
CA ILE A 124 -5.10 -0.65 3.17
C ILE A 124 -4.34 -1.63 2.27
N ASP A 125 -3.29 -1.16 1.59
CA ASP A 125 -2.47 -1.99 0.71
C ASP A 125 -1.78 -3.12 1.49
N ALA A 126 -1.26 -2.83 2.69
CA ALA A 126 -0.64 -3.83 3.56
C ALA A 126 -1.65 -4.91 3.98
N ILE A 127 -2.85 -4.51 4.42
CA ILE A 127 -3.90 -5.46 4.83
C ILE A 127 -4.36 -6.32 3.65
N ALA A 128 -4.37 -5.78 2.43
CA ALA A 128 -4.78 -6.52 1.23
C ALA A 128 -3.82 -7.67 0.85
N ILE A 129 -2.51 -7.54 1.13
CA ILE A 129 -1.52 -8.59 0.79
C ILE A 129 -1.21 -9.56 1.96
N ILE A 130 -1.47 -9.15 3.21
CA ILE A 130 -1.10 -9.92 4.41
C ILE A 130 -1.69 -11.34 4.44
N PRO A 131 -2.98 -11.59 4.13
CA PRO A 131 -3.58 -12.93 4.21
C PRO A 131 -2.81 -13.99 3.42
N PHE A 132 -2.39 -13.66 2.18
CA PHE A 132 -1.59 -14.55 1.34
C PHE A 132 -0.25 -14.91 1.98
N TYR A 133 0.44 -13.94 2.56
CA TYR A 133 1.73 -14.19 3.23
C TYR A 133 1.57 -15.00 4.51
N ILE A 134 0.43 -14.88 5.21
CA ILE A 134 0.11 -15.72 6.35
C ILE A 134 -0.09 -17.17 5.90
N GLU A 135 -0.87 -17.37 4.84
CA GLU A 135 -1.16 -18.69 4.27
C GLU A 135 0.13 -19.38 3.78
N LEU A 136 0.98 -18.65 3.06
CA LEU A 136 2.30 -19.11 2.63
C LEU A 136 3.22 -19.46 3.81
N ALA A 137 3.17 -18.67 4.90
CA ALA A 137 3.98 -18.91 6.09
C ALA A 137 3.47 -20.09 6.93
N SER A 138 2.17 -20.39 6.91
CA SER A 138 1.60 -21.57 7.56
C SER A 138 1.93 -22.89 6.86
N GLY A 139 2.52 -22.85 5.66
CA GLY A 139 2.95 -24.04 4.93
C GLY A 139 1.80 -24.84 4.34
N SER A 140 0.71 -24.16 3.95
CA SER A 140 -0.32 -24.71 3.06
C SER A 140 0.12 -24.67 1.60
#